data_AF-A0A925MS09-F1
#
_entry.id   AF-A0A925MS09-F1
#
_cell.length_a   1.000
_cell.length_b   1.000
_cell.length_c   1.000
_cell.angle_alpha   90.00
_cell.angle_beta   90.00
_cell.angle_gamma   90.00
#
_symmetry.space_group_name_H-M   'P 1'
#
loop_
_entity.id
_entity.type
_entity.pdbx_description
1 polymer ?
#
loop_
_entity_poly.entity_id
_entity_poly.type
_entity_poly.pdbx_seq_one_letter_code
_entity_poly.pdbx_strand_id
1 'polypeptide(L)'
;EATGVQLGLAPEVSRRLAIETAYGAGQMARAATESPSVLREQVTSKGGTTEAALKSLEAANVRAIFAAAITAAAHRSAELAVQLSKN
;
A
#
# COMPACT_ATOMS: atom_id res chain seq x y z
N GLU A 1 5.46 6.17 8.56
CA GLU A 1 5.72 7.27 9.51
C GLU A 1 6.37 6.76 10.80
N ALA A 2 5.65 6.08 11.71
CA ALA A 2 6.21 5.66 13.01
C ALA A 2 7.56 4.92 12.94
N THR A 3 7.70 3.95 12.02
CA THR A 3 8.96 3.21 11.83
C THR A 3 10.12 4.10 11.38
N GLY A 4 9.87 5.13 10.57
CA GLY A 4 10.94 6.05 10.15
C GLY A 4 11.47 6.88 11.33
N VAL A 5 10.60 7.25 12.27
CA VAL A 5 10.99 7.91 13.52
C VAL A 5 11.82 7.00 14.41
N GLN A 6 11.39 5.73 14.55
CA GLN A 6 12.16 4.71 15.30
C GLN A 6 13.55 4.49 14.70
N LEU A 7 13.70 4.66 13.38
CA LEU A 7 14.98 4.57 12.66
C LEU A 7 15.78 5.89 12.67
N GLY A 8 15.33 6.91 13.40
CA GLY A 8 16.10 8.15 13.64
C GLY A 8 15.69 9.36 12.80
N LEU A 9 14.62 9.27 12.00
CA LEU A 9 14.10 10.45 11.29
C LEU A 9 13.34 11.37 12.24
N ALA A 10 13.46 12.68 12.04
CA ALA A 10 12.58 13.63 12.70
C ALA A 10 11.10 13.36 12.31
N PRO A 11 10.13 13.49 13.24
CA PRO A 11 8.73 13.13 12.99
C PRO A 11 8.13 13.78 11.73
N GLU A 12 8.35 15.08 11.55
CA GLU A 12 7.87 15.84 10.40
C GLU A 12 8.51 15.39 9.08
N VAL A 13 9.79 15.01 9.11
CA VAL A 13 10.49 14.47 7.95
C VAL A 13 9.94 13.09 7.60
N SER A 14 9.75 12.22 8.60
CA SER A 14 9.22 10.88 8.38
C SER A 14 7.80 10.90 7.82
N ARG A 15 6.95 11.79 8.34
CA ARG A 15 5.60 12.03 7.82
C ARG A 15 5.64 12.47 6.37
N ARG A 16 6.43 13.52 6.07
CA ARG A 16 6.54 14.07 4.72
C ARG A 16 7.00 13.01 3.71
N LEU A 17 8.05 12.26 4.04
CA LEU A 17 8.55 11.20 3.16
C LEU A 17 7.49 10.12 2.92
N ALA A 18 6.76 9.68 3.94
CA ALA A 18 5.72 8.67 3.79
C ALA A 18 4.57 9.15 2.88
N ILE A 19 4.09 10.38 3.07
CA ILE A 19 3.01 10.97 2.27
C ILE A 19 3.46 11.12 0.81
N GLU A 20 4.60 11.77 0.57
CA GLU A 20 5.07 12.04 -0.78
C GLU A 20 5.43 10.75 -1.54
N THR A 21 5.93 9.74 -0.84
CA THR A 21 6.21 8.42 -1.44
C THR A 21 4.91 7.74 -1.90
N ALA A 22 3.88 7.73 -1.05
CA ALA A 22 2.58 7.16 -1.41
C ALA A 22 1.91 7.94 -2.55
N TYR A 23 1.95 9.27 -2.49
CA TYR A 23 1.43 10.14 -3.54
C TYR A 23 2.15 9.93 -4.88
N GLY A 24 3.48 9.96 -4.88
CA GLY A 24 4.30 9.74 -6.06
C GLY A 24 4.08 8.36 -6.68
N ALA A 25 3.99 7.31 -5.86
CA ALA A 25 3.68 5.96 -6.33
C ALA A 25 2.31 5.88 -7.01
N GLY A 26 1.29 6.51 -6.42
CA GLY A 26 -0.05 6.58 -7.02
C GLY A 26 -0.06 7.35 -8.34
N GLN A 27 0.67 8.47 -8.41
CA GLN A 27 0.82 9.26 -9.63
C GLN A 27 1.51 8.46 -10.75
N MET A 28 2.59 7.73 -10.44
CA MET A 28 3.27 6.86 -11.40
C MET A 28 2.33 5.76 -11.91
N ALA A 29 1.61 5.08 -11.01
CA ALA A 29 0.66 4.03 -11.38
C ALA A 29 -0.50 4.55 -12.24
N ARG A 30 -0.96 5.79 -12.01
CA ARG A 30 -2.03 6.41 -12.81
C ARG A 30 -1.55 6.82 -14.21
N ALA A 31 -0.31 7.26 -14.33
CA ALA A 31 0.25 7.77 -15.59
C ALA A 31 0.86 6.68 -16.48
N ALA A 32 1.22 5.53 -15.91
CA ALA A 32 1.84 4.44 -16.64
C ALA A 32 0.88 3.71 -17.57
N THR A 33 1.42 3.19 -18.68
CA THR A 33 0.73 2.20 -19.51
C THR A 33 0.97 0.78 -18.99
N GLU A 34 2.08 0.57 -18.26
CA GLU A 34 2.41 -0.68 -17.61
C GLU A 34 1.63 -0.89 -16.31
N SER A 35 1.48 -2.16 -15.93
CA SER A 35 0.83 -2.51 -14.67
C SER A 35 1.68 -2.09 -13.45
N PRO A 36 1.07 -1.86 -12.27
CA PRO A 36 1.81 -1.59 -11.03
C PRO A 36 2.83 -2.67 -10.66
N SER A 37 2.63 -3.92 -11.10
CA SER A 37 3.59 -5.00 -10.86
C SER A 37 4.91 -4.80 -11.60
N VAL A 38 4.85 -4.29 -12.83
CA VAL A 38 6.01 -3.95 -13.66
C VAL A 38 6.71 -2.72 -13.11
N LEU A 39 5.97 -1.67 -12.72
CA LEU A 39 6.56 -0.48 -12.10
C LEU A 39 7.33 -0.82 -10.81
N ARG A 40 6.78 -1.71 -9.98
CA ARG A 40 7.47 -2.23 -8.79
C ARG A 40 8.76 -2.97 -9.15
N GLU A 41 8.75 -3.79 -10.20
CA GLU A 41 9.94 -4.52 -10.65
C GLU A 41 11.05 -3.58 -11.11
N GLN A 42 10.72 -2.50 -11.81
CA GLN A 42 11.68 -1.49 -12.26
C GLN A 42 12.45 -0.81 -11.11
N VAL A 43 11.87 -0.75 -9.91
CA VAL A 43 12.52 -0.19 -8.70
C VAL A 43 13.06 -1.26 -7.74
N THR A 44 13.09 -2.53 -8.17
CA THR A 44 13.54 -3.66 -7.35
C THR A 44 14.82 -4.27 -7.94
N SER A 45 15.97 -3.92 -7.36
CA SER A 45 17.25 -4.55 -7.70
C SER A 45 17.46 -5.84 -6.90
N LYS A 46 18.07 -6.86 -7.53
CA LYS A 46 18.45 -8.12 -6.87
C LYS A 46 19.34 -7.86 -5.65
N GLY A 47 18.95 -8.36 -4.49
CA GLY A 47 19.67 -8.15 -3.22
C GLY A 47 19.58 -6.72 -2.65
N GLY A 48 18.75 -5.85 -3.24
CA GLY A 48 18.57 -4.47 -2.78
C GLY A 48 17.61 -4.33 -1.59
N THR A 49 17.53 -3.11 -1.05
CA THR A 49 16.66 -2.78 0.09
C THR A 49 15.18 -2.95 -0.22
N THR A 50 14.73 -2.59 -1.44
CA THR A 50 13.35 -2.81 -1.89
C THR A 50 12.99 -4.29 -1.93
N GLU A 51 13.90 -5.14 -2.43
CA GLU A 51 13.68 -6.59 -2.47
C GLU A 51 13.56 -7.17 -1.05
N ALA A 52 14.42 -6.75 -0.13
CA ALA A 52 14.37 -7.18 1.27
C ALA A 52 13.04 -6.80 1.94
N ALA A 53 12.56 -5.56 1.72
CA ALA A 53 11.26 -5.11 2.22
C ALA A 53 10.11 -5.93 1.62
N LEU A 54 10.11 -6.16 0.30
CA LEU A 54 9.09 -6.96 -0.38
C LEU A 54 9.04 -8.41 0.13
N LYS A 55 10.20 -9.06 0.35
CA LYS A 55 10.26 -10.41 0.93
C LYS A 55 9.61 -10.46 2.32
N SER A 56 9.83 -9.45 3.16
CA SER A 56 9.18 -9.37 4.47
C SER A 56 7.66 -9.19 4.36
N LEU A 57 7.19 -8.39 3.40
CA LEU A 57 5.75 -8.18 3.16
C LEU A 57 5.08 -9.44 2.61
N GLU A 58 5.78 -10.18 1.75
CA GLU A 58 5.32 -11.47 1.22
C GLU A 58 5.23 -12.53 2.32
N ALA A 59 6.24 -12.65 3.18
CA ALA A 59 6.22 -13.55 4.33
C ALA A 59 5.07 -13.22 5.31
N ALA A 60 4.69 -11.95 5.41
CA ALA A 60 3.54 -11.49 6.18
C ALA A 60 2.18 -11.69 5.47
N ASN A 61 2.15 -12.29 4.28
CA ASN A 61 0.95 -12.52 3.48
C ASN A 61 0.14 -11.24 3.18
N VAL A 62 0.82 -10.12 2.95
CA VAL A 62 0.17 -8.80 2.79
C VAL A 62 -0.93 -8.81 1.71
N ARG A 63 -0.76 -9.58 0.63
CA ARG A 63 -1.76 -9.70 -0.45
C ARG A 63 -3.06 -10.33 0.04
N ALA A 64 -2.97 -11.39 0.85
CA ALA A 64 -4.14 -12.03 1.44
C ALA A 64 -4.83 -11.12 2.46
N ILE A 65 -4.06 -10.36 3.23
CA ILE A 65 -4.59 -9.36 4.18
C ILE A 65 -5.41 -8.30 3.45
N PHE A 66 -4.88 -7.71 2.38
CA PHE A 66 -5.62 -6.71 1.59
C PHE A 66 -6.84 -7.32 0.89
N ALA A 67 -6.74 -8.53 0.33
CA ALA A 67 -7.88 -9.20 -0.28
C ALA A 67 -9.03 -9.38 0.74
N ALA A 68 -8.72 -9.90 1.93
CA ALA A 68 -9.70 -10.08 3.00
C ALA A 68 -10.31 -8.75 3.44
N ALA A 69 -9.49 -7.70 3.64
CA ALA A 69 -9.96 -6.39 4.07
C ALA A 69 -10.92 -5.74 3.05
N ILE A 70 -10.59 -5.77 1.76
CA ILE A 70 -11.43 -5.18 0.71
C ILE A 70 -12.71 -5.99 0.51
N THR A 71 -12.65 -7.32 0.58
CA THR A 71 -13.86 -8.17 0.54
C THR A 71 -14.78 -7.88 1.72
N ALA A 72 -14.25 -7.73 2.93
CA ALA A 72 -15.04 -7.38 4.11
C ALA A 72 -15.71 -6.00 3.96
N ALA A 73 -14.97 -5.01 3.43
CA ALA A 73 -15.52 -3.69 3.14
C ALA A 73 -16.66 -3.75 2.09
N ALA A 74 -16.49 -4.54 1.03
CA ALA A 74 -17.52 -4.74 0.00
C ALA A 74 -18.78 -5.39 0.58
N HIS A 75 -18.64 -6.42 1.42
CA HIS A 75 -19.76 -7.07 2.09
C HIS A 75 -20.54 -6.07 2.96
N ARG A 76 -19.81 -5.29 3.79
CA ARG A 76 -20.44 -4.28 4.64
C ARG A 76 -21.16 -3.19 3.84
N SER A 77 -20.59 -2.78 2.71
CA SER A 77 -21.23 -1.82 1.80
C SER A 77 -22.57 -2.35 1.28
N ALA A 78 -22.63 -3.63 0.89
CA ALA A 78 -23.87 -4.26 0.43
C ALA A 78 -24.93 -4.35 1.54
N GLU A 79 -24.54 -4.72 2.77
CA GLU A 79 -25.45 -4.71 3.92
C GLU A 79 -26.05 -3.32 4.17
N LEU A 80 -25.22 -2.28 4.13
CA LEU A 80 -25.65 -0.89 4.32
C LEU A 80 -26.64 -0.46 3.23
N ALA A 81 -26.40 -0.84 1.98
CA ALA A 81 -27.33 -0.55 0.88
C ALA A 81 -28.72 -1.19 1.11
N VAL A 82 -28.77 -2.42 1.60
CA VAL A 82 -30.02 -3.11 1.96
C VAL A 82 -30.71 -2.49 3.16
N GLN A 83 -29.95 -2.00 4.15
CA GLN A 83 -30.51 -1.31 5.32
C GLN A 83 -31.11 0.05 4.93
N LEU A 84 -30.42 0.79 4.06
CA LEU A 84 -30.86 2.12 3.62
C LEU A 84 -32.08 2.06 2.69
N SER A 85 -32.26 0.99 1.89
CA SER A 85 -33.42 0.84 1.01
C SER A 85 -34.70 0.38 1.72
N LYS A 86 -34.59 -0.02 2.99
CA LYS A 86 -35.72 -0.44 3.84
C LYS A 86 -36.27 0.68 4.74
N ASN A 87 -35.62 1.85 4.75
CA ASN A 87 -36.05 3.07 5.44
C ASN A 87 -36.64 4.06 4.44
#